data_AF-A0A843D005-F1
#
_entry.id   AF-A0A843D005-F1
#
_cell.length_a   1.000
_cell.length_b   1.000
_cell.length_c   1.000
_cell.angle_alpha   90.00
_cell.angle_beta   90.00
_cell.angle_gamma   90.00
#
_symmetry.space_group_name_H-M   'P 1'
#
loop_
_entity.id
_entity.type
_entity.pdbx_description
1 polymer ?
#
loop_
_entity_poly.entity_id
_entity_poly.type
_entity_poly.pdbx_seq_one_letter_code
_entity_poly.pdbx_strand_id
1 'polypeptide(L)'
;MSKTGEDGDSMKKQNILTAVYLAVWILSLMVFWIFMDGADAIAYSLIFLYTLLPLTTLGVSFLIGKNNFFGKGKWASPVFFGLMLMLAEYLTFSLSNMISISFARINVPSAELFFAGAVVSLLGLGIGYLIYRRKAIHLE
;
A
#
# COMPACT_ATOMS: atom_id res chain seq x y z
N MET A 1 4.63 36.35 -2.27
CA MET A 1 5.12 35.03 -2.72
C MET A 1 4.05 34.02 -2.30
N SER A 2 3.24 33.53 -3.24
CA SER A 2 1.87 33.10 -2.93
C SER A 2 1.78 31.68 -2.36
N LYS A 3 1.11 31.58 -1.20
CA LYS A 3 0.71 30.33 -0.53
C LYS A 3 -0.04 29.36 -1.46
N THR A 4 -0.71 29.90 -2.47
CA THR A 4 -1.44 29.15 -3.51
C THR A 4 -0.54 28.35 -4.46
N GLY A 5 0.74 28.72 -4.62
CA GLY A 5 1.69 27.98 -5.46
C GLY A 5 2.23 26.72 -4.79
N GLU A 6 2.50 26.78 -3.47
CA GLU A 6 3.00 25.64 -2.69
C GLU A 6 1.93 24.58 -2.46
N ASP A 7 0.68 25.00 -2.22
CA ASP A 7 -0.45 24.09 -2.05
C ASP A 7 -0.70 23.28 -3.34
N GLY A 8 -0.60 23.92 -4.52
CA GLY A 8 -0.76 23.24 -5.80
C GLY A 8 0.32 22.19 -6.09
N ASP A 9 1.58 22.46 -5.72
CA ASP A 9 2.70 21.53 -5.94
C ASP A 9 2.65 20.34 -4.97
N SER A 10 2.20 20.57 -3.73
CA SER A 10 2.02 19.51 -2.73
C SER A 10 0.91 18.52 -3.13
N MET A 11 -0.21 19.02 -3.67
CA MET A 11 -1.32 18.21 -4.16
C MET A 11 -0.93 17.34 -5.37
N LYS A 12 -0.12 17.89 -6.29
CA LYS A 12 0.42 17.12 -7.43
C LYS A 12 1.31 15.98 -6.97
N LYS A 13 2.23 16.23 -6.03
CA LYS A 13 3.11 15.20 -5.46
C LYS A 13 2.32 14.08 -4.78
N GLN A 14 1.30 14.45 -3.99
CA GLN A 14 0.41 13.49 -3.35
C GLN A 14 -0.30 12.58 -4.38
N ASN A 15 -0.87 13.17 -5.43
CA ASN A 15 -1.53 12.40 -6.49
C ASN A 15 -0.56 11.47 -7.23
N ILE A 16 0.67 11.93 -7.49
CA ILE A 16 1.70 11.09 -8.13
C ILE A 16 2.09 9.92 -7.23
N LEU A 17 2.28 10.12 -5.93
CA LEU A 17 2.60 9.04 -5.00
C LEU A 17 1.50 7.96 -4.98
N THR A 18 0.24 8.37 -4.88
CA THR A 18 -0.91 7.44 -4.91
C THR A 18 -0.99 6.73 -6.26
N ALA A 19 -0.77 7.44 -7.37
CA ALA A 19 -0.79 6.85 -8.70
C ALA A 19 0.34 5.82 -8.89
N VAL A 20 1.55 6.10 -8.40
CA VAL A 20 2.67 5.15 -8.44
C VAL A 20 2.37 3.91 -7.60
N TYR A 21 1.81 4.08 -6.40
CA TYR A 21 1.38 2.95 -5.59
C TYR A 21 0.36 2.08 -6.32
N LEU A 22 -0.68 2.70 -6.90
CA LEU A 22 -1.70 1.98 -7.67
C LEU A 22 -1.11 1.30 -8.90
N ALA A 23 -0.16 1.94 -9.60
CA ALA A 23 0.51 1.33 -10.75
C ALA A 23 1.30 0.08 -10.35
N VAL A 24 2.07 0.14 -9.25
CA VAL A 24 2.78 -1.03 -8.71
C VAL A 24 1.79 -2.11 -8.28
N TRP A 25 0.69 -1.71 -7.64
CA TRP A 25 -0.36 -2.63 -7.20
C TRP A 25 -1.01 -3.35 -8.39
N ILE A 26 -1.44 -2.63 -9.43
CA ILE A 26 -2.02 -3.23 -10.65
C ILE A 26 -0.98 -4.08 -11.38
N LEU A 27 0.27 -3.63 -11.48
CA LEU A 27 1.33 -4.41 -12.11
C LEU A 27 1.53 -5.75 -11.39
N SER A 28 1.50 -5.74 -10.05
CA SER A 28 1.59 -6.98 -9.26
C SER A 28 0.46 -7.95 -9.61
N LEU A 29 -0.78 -7.47 -9.78
CA LEU A 29 -1.91 -8.28 -10.23
C LEU A 29 -1.72 -8.80 -11.65
N MET A 30 -1.31 -7.94 -12.58
CA MET A 30 -1.07 -8.35 -13.97
C MET A 30 -0.02 -9.45 -14.07
N VAL A 31 1.08 -9.34 -13.32
CA VAL A 31 2.14 -10.37 -13.29
C VAL A 31 1.59 -11.70 -12.80
N PHE A 32 0.74 -11.71 -11.76
CA PHE A 32 0.06 -12.92 -11.31
C PHE A 32 -0.72 -13.57 -12.47
N TRP A 33 -1.63 -12.83 -13.11
CA TRP A 33 -2.52 -13.39 -14.13
C TRP A 33 -1.81 -13.79 -15.43
N ILE A 34 -0.67 -13.17 -15.77
CA ILE A 34 0.11 -13.50 -16.97
C ILE A 34 1.01 -14.71 -16.77
N PHE A 35 1.55 -14.90 -15.56
CA PHE A 35 2.59 -15.90 -15.29
C PHE A 35 2.16 -17.03 -14.36
N MET A 36 0.92 -17.06 -13.86
CA MET A 36 0.50 -18.12 -12.93
C MET A 36 0.36 -19.49 -13.59
N ASP A 37 1.26 -20.39 -13.22
CA ASP A 37 1.01 -21.82 -13.15
C ASP A 37 1.13 -22.28 -11.68
N GLY A 38 0.52 -23.41 -11.30
CA GLY A 38 0.31 -23.78 -9.89
C GLY A 38 1.57 -23.81 -9.00
N ALA A 39 2.75 -24.09 -9.57
CA ALA A 39 4.03 -24.13 -8.86
C ALA A 39 4.62 -22.73 -8.56
N ASP A 40 4.28 -21.71 -9.34
CA ASP A 40 4.85 -20.36 -9.24
C ASP A 40 4.11 -19.46 -8.23
N ALA A 41 3.01 -19.96 -7.67
CA ALA A 41 2.19 -19.33 -6.63
C ALA A 41 2.95 -18.91 -5.37
N ILE A 42 3.87 -19.77 -4.91
CA ILE A 42 4.64 -19.53 -3.69
C ILE A 42 5.70 -18.45 -3.92
N ALA A 43 6.39 -18.50 -5.07
CA ALA A 43 7.41 -17.51 -5.40
C ALA A 43 6.80 -16.12 -5.60
N TYR A 44 5.66 -16.05 -6.30
CA TYR A 44 4.93 -14.80 -6.50
C TYR A 44 4.49 -14.18 -5.17
N SER A 45 3.84 -14.94 -4.28
CA SER A 45 3.36 -14.40 -3.01
C SER A 45 4.48 -13.80 -2.19
N LEU A 46 5.60 -14.52 -2.05
CA LEU A 46 6.72 -14.06 -1.24
C LEU A 46 7.33 -12.75 -1.79
N ILE A 47 7.51 -12.66 -3.11
CA ILE A 47 8.17 -11.51 -3.75
C ILE A 47 7.21 -10.32 -3.90
N PHE A 48 6.00 -10.54 -4.42
CA PHE A 48 5.08 -9.44 -4.73
C PHE A 48 4.20 -9.05 -3.53
N LEU A 49 3.57 -10.02 -2.87
CA LEU A 49 2.64 -9.76 -1.75
C LEU A 49 3.35 -9.45 -0.44
N TYR A 50 4.46 -10.12 -0.14
CA TYR A 50 5.16 -9.95 1.15
C TYR A 50 6.39 -9.04 1.07
N THR A 51 6.98 -8.83 -0.11
CA THR A 51 8.16 -7.97 -0.25
C THR A 51 7.82 -6.66 -0.95
N LEU A 52 7.36 -6.71 -2.20
CA LEU A 52 7.15 -5.51 -3.03
C LEU A 52 6.03 -4.61 -2.47
N LEU A 53 4.86 -5.17 -2.16
CA LEU A 53 3.73 -4.41 -1.65
C LEU A 53 4.01 -3.79 -0.27
N PRO A 54 4.54 -4.53 0.73
CA PRO A 54 4.89 -3.95 2.02
C PRO A 54 6.01 -2.90 1.92
N LEU A 55 7.01 -3.12 1.06
CA LEU A 55 8.10 -2.17 0.85
C LEU A 55 7.60 -0.87 0.21
N THR A 56 6.72 -0.97 -0.79
CA THR A 56 6.11 0.22 -1.41
C THR A 56 5.16 0.94 -0.47
N THR A 57 4.36 0.21 0.32
CA THR A 57 3.53 0.76 1.39
C THR A 57 4.38 1.49 2.44
N LEU A 58 5.50 0.93 2.87
CA LEU A 58 6.44 1.60 3.78
C LEU A 58 6.99 2.89 3.18
N GLY A 59 7.46 2.84 1.94
CA GLY A 59 8.00 4.02 1.26
C GLY A 59 6.97 5.13 1.15
N VAL A 60 5.76 4.81 0.69
CA VAL A 60 4.68 5.79 0.51
C VAL A 60 4.21 6.32 1.87
N SER A 61 3.99 5.47 2.88
CA SER A 61 3.59 5.91 4.23
C SER A 61 4.67 6.76 4.91
N PHE A 62 5.96 6.45 4.68
CA PHE A 62 7.06 7.28 5.14
C PHE A 62 7.06 8.66 4.50
N LEU A 63 6.89 8.74 3.17
CA LEU A 63 6.80 10.03 2.46
C LEU A 63 5.58 10.84 2.91
N ILE A 64 4.43 10.19 3.13
CA ILE A 64 3.22 10.83 3.67
C ILE A 64 3.48 11.40 5.07
N GLY A 65 4.10 10.61 5.96
CA GLY A 65 4.44 11.04 7.33
C GLY A 65 5.44 12.19 7.37
N LYS A 66 6.49 12.12 6.53
CA LYS A 66 7.55 13.14 6.45
C LYS A 66 7.03 14.48 5.90
N ASN A 67 6.22 14.45 4.85
CA ASN A 67 5.73 15.67 4.20
C ASN A 67 4.40 16.18 4.77
N ASN A 68 3.84 15.48 5.78
CA ASN A 68 2.52 15.73 6.33
C ASN A 68 1.42 15.85 5.26
N PHE A 69 1.56 15.09 4.16
CA PHE A 69 0.50 14.96 3.17
C PHE A 69 -0.76 14.42 3.88
N PHE A 70 -1.94 14.97 3.60
CA PHE A 70 -3.23 14.75 4.29
C PHE A 70 -3.45 15.34 5.69
N GLY A 71 -2.47 15.95 6.38
CA GLY A 71 -2.70 16.59 7.68
C GLY A 71 -3.30 15.63 8.74
N LYS A 72 -4.61 15.76 9.05
CA LYS A 72 -5.34 14.83 9.95
C LYS A 72 -5.74 13.51 9.27
N GLY A 73 -5.89 13.49 7.94
CA GLY A 73 -6.29 12.30 7.17
C GLY A 73 -5.21 11.23 7.01
N LYS A 74 -3.97 11.52 7.42
CA LYS A 74 -2.84 10.58 7.36
C LYS A 74 -3.05 9.29 8.15
N TRP A 75 -3.91 9.32 9.17
CA TRP A 75 -4.32 8.15 9.97
C TRP A 75 -5.27 7.20 9.24
N ALA A 76 -5.87 7.61 8.12
CA ALA A 76 -6.67 6.73 7.26
C ALA A 76 -5.79 5.92 6.28
N SER A 77 -4.53 6.31 6.07
CA SER A 77 -3.60 5.61 5.18
C SER A 77 -3.37 4.14 5.54
N PRO A 78 -3.23 3.73 6.84
CA PRO A 78 -3.04 2.33 7.18
C PRO A 78 -4.25 1.46 6.86
N VAL A 79 -5.46 2.01 7.00
CA VAL A 79 -6.70 1.32 6.62
C VAL A 79 -6.76 1.13 5.11
N PHE A 80 -6.42 2.18 4.35
CA PHE A 80 -6.37 2.12 2.88
C PHE A 80 -5.37 1.06 2.38
N PHE A 81 -4.15 1.05 2.93
CA PHE A 81 -3.13 0.08 2.53
C PHE A 81 -3.46 -1.35 2.98
N GLY A 82 -4.01 -1.52 4.18
CA GLY A 82 -4.49 -2.82 4.65
C GLY A 82 -5.58 -3.38 3.74
N LEU A 83 -6.54 -2.54 3.31
CA LEU A 83 -7.56 -2.95 2.34
C LEU A 83 -6.94 -3.33 0.99
N MET A 84 -6.01 -2.53 0.47
CA MET A 84 -5.35 -2.81 -0.81
C MET A 84 -4.56 -4.14 -0.80
N LEU A 85 -3.87 -4.45 0.31
CA LEU A 85 -3.16 -5.72 0.46
C LEU A 85 -4.15 -6.91 0.49
N MET A 86 -5.24 -6.77 1.23
CA MET A 86 -6.31 -7.77 1.30
C MET A 86 -6.97 -7.99 -0.08
N LEU A 87 -7.24 -6.92 -0.82
CA LEU A 87 -7.77 -7.02 -2.19
C LEU A 87 -6.77 -7.71 -3.13
N ALA A 88 -5.47 -7.45 -2.99
CA ALA A 88 -4.46 -8.06 -3.85
C ALA A 88 -4.46 -9.60 -3.69
N GLU A 89 -4.46 -10.10 -2.47
CA GLU A 89 -4.53 -11.54 -2.19
C GLU A 89 -5.86 -12.14 -2.66
N TYR A 90 -6.97 -11.43 -2.44
CA TYR A 90 -8.28 -11.89 -2.88
C TYR A 90 -8.37 -11.99 -4.42
N LEU A 91 -7.91 -10.97 -5.15
CA LEU A 91 -7.93 -10.94 -6.62
C LEU A 91 -6.93 -11.88 -7.27
N THR A 92 -5.95 -12.38 -6.52
CA THR A 92 -4.96 -13.34 -7.02
C THR A 92 -5.38 -14.75 -6.64
N PHE A 93 -5.18 -15.15 -5.39
CA PHE A 93 -5.40 -16.53 -4.94
C PHE A 93 -6.88 -16.89 -4.82
N SER A 94 -7.69 -16.07 -4.14
CA SER A 94 -9.10 -16.40 -3.93
C SER A 94 -9.89 -16.40 -5.25
N LEU A 95 -9.62 -15.43 -6.12
CA LEU A 95 -10.27 -15.32 -7.42
C LEU A 95 -9.80 -16.41 -8.40
N SER A 96 -8.50 -16.68 -8.48
CA SER A 96 -7.98 -17.79 -9.29
C SER A 96 -8.56 -19.14 -8.84
N ASN A 97 -8.63 -19.37 -7.53
CA ASN A 97 -9.23 -20.57 -6.96
C ASN A 97 -10.74 -20.68 -7.28
N MET A 98 -11.49 -19.57 -7.23
CA MET A 98 -12.91 -19.53 -7.61
C MET A 98 -13.15 -19.84 -9.08
N ILE A 99 -12.33 -19.26 -9.97
CA ILE A 99 -12.43 -19.47 -11.42
C ILE A 99 -12.00 -20.89 -11.79
N SER A 100 -11.02 -21.46 -11.09
CA SER A 100 -10.50 -22.80 -11.35
C SER A 100 -11.39 -23.93 -10.82
N ILE A 101 -11.93 -23.81 -9.60
CA ILE A 101 -12.69 -24.89 -8.92
C ILE A 101 -14.23 -24.71 -9.02
N SER A 102 -14.72 -23.72 -9.77
CA SER A 102 -16.16 -23.49 -10.00
C SER A 102 -16.92 -23.20 -8.68
N PHE A 103 -16.65 -22.03 -8.08
CA PHE A 103 -17.47 -21.37 -7.04
C PHE A 103 -17.86 -22.17 -5.77
N ALA A 104 -17.35 -23.39 -5.55
CA ALA A 104 -17.77 -24.26 -4.44
C ALA A 104 -17.17 -23.86 -3.06
N ARG A 105 -16.12 -23.03 -3.03
CA ARG A 105 -15.56 -22.47 -1.79
C ARG A 105 -15.43 -20.96 -1.88
N ILE A 106 -16.28 -20.25 -1.13
CA ILE A 106 -16.04 -18.84 -0.82
C ILE A 106 -14.82 -18.79 0.09
N ASN A 107 -13.67 -18.40 -0.46
CA ASN A 107 -12.50 -18.14 0.36
C ASN A 107 -12.67 -16.75 0.99
N VAL A 108 -12.91 -16.73 2.30
CA VAL A 108 -13.05 -15.47 3.04
C VAL A 108 -11.73 -14.72 3.00
N PRO A 109 -11.73 -13.39 2.75
CA PRO A 109 -10.50 -12.61 2.67
C PRO A 109 -9.71 -12.72 3.98
N SER A 110 -8.39 -12.95 3.87
CA SER A 110 -7.52 -13.16 5.02
C SER A 110 -7.38 -11.85 5.81
N ALA A 111 -8.03 -11.79 6.98
CA ALA A 111 -7.90 -10.64 7.88
C ALA A 111 -6.43 -10.42 8.30
N GLU A 112 -5.60 -11.46 8.29
CA GLU A 112 -4.18 -11.40 8.61
C GLU A 112 -3.40 -10.46 7.68
N LEU A 113 -3.64 -10.51 6.36
CA LEU A 113 -2.98 -9.59 5.43
C LEU A 113 -3.48 -8.15 5.57
N PHE A 114 -4.76 -7.97 5.93
CA PHE A 114 -5.27 -6.65 6.28
C PHE A 114 -4.49 -6.07 7.48
N PHE A 115 -4.32 -6.84 8.56
CA PHE A 115 -3.55 -6.41 9.72
C PHE A 115 -2.07 -6.21 9.39
N ALA A 116 -1.46 -7.06 8.57
CA ALA A 116 -0.08 -6.92 8.13
C ALA A 116 0.12 -5.59 7.37
N GLY A 117 -0.73 -5.30 6.39
CA GLY A 117 -0.67 -4.04 5.64
C GLY A 117 -0.91 -2.81 6.53
N ALA A 118 -1.83 -2.92 7.49
CA ALA A 118 -2.10 -1.86 8.46
C ALA A 118 -0.91 -1.60 9.39
N VAL A 119 -0.29 -2.65 9.95
CA VAL A 119 0.88 -2.54 10.83
C VAL A 119 2.08 -1.95 10.09
N VAL A 120 2.37 -2.46 8.90
CA VAL A 120 3.47 -1.97 8.05
C VAL A 120 3.28 -0.49 7.73
N SER A 121 2.07 -0.07 7.37
CA SER A 121 1.77 1.34 7.11
C SER A 121 1.90 2.20 8.37
N LEU A 122 1.43 1.72 9.53
CA LEU A 122 1.58 2.42 10.80
C LEU A 122 3.05 2.64 11.17
N LEU A 123 3.92 1.66 10.92
CA LEU A 123 5.36 1.78 11.13
C LEU A 123 5.98 2.84 10.21
N GLY A 124 5.68 2.80 8.91
CA GLY A 124 6.18 3.79 7.95
C GLY A 124 5.71 5.21 8.29
N LEU A 125 4.43 5.36 8.63
CA LEU A 125 3.84 6.64 9.04
C LEU A 125 4.46 7.14 10.35
N GLY A 126 4.61 6.26 11.34
CA GLY A 126 5.15 6.59 12.66
C GLY A 126 6.59 7.09 12.58
N ILE A 127 7.44 6.41 11.81
CA ILE A 127 8.83 6.82 11.59
C ILE A 127 8.89 8.16 10.84
N GLY A 128 8.08 8.32 9.78
CA GLY A 128 8.02 9.57 9.01
C GLY A 128 7.56 10.76 9.87
N TYR A 129 6.56 10.55 10.73
CA TYR A 129 6.05 11.57 11.64
C TYR A 129 7.05 11.95 12.74
N LEU A 130 7.80 10.99 13.29
CA LEU A 130 8.86 11.24 14.26
C LEU A 130 9.94 12.18 13.71
N ILE A 131 10.36 11.97 12.46
CA ILE A 131 11.36 12.83 11.80
C ILE A 131 10.81 14.24 11.55
N TYR A 132 9.55 14.35 11.14
CA TYR A 132 8.88 15.65 10.99
C TYR A 132 8.85 16.42 12.33
N ARG A 133 8.49 15.74 13.43
CA ARG A 133 8.45 16.35 14.76
C ARG A 133 9.82 16.79 15.26
N ARG A 134 10.89 16.02 14.99
CA ARG A 134 12.26 16.43 15.34
C ARG A 134 12.74 17.67 14.60
N LYS A 135 12.34 17.84 13.34
CA LYS A 135 12.63 19.07 12.57
C LYS A 135 11.89 20.29 13.10
N ALA A 136 10.65 20.12 13.58
CA ALA A 136 9.89 21.21 14.18
C ALA A 136 10.50 21.71 15.50
N ILE A 137 11.05 20.81 16.31
CA ILE A 137 11.66 21.15 17.61
C ILE A 137 13.02 21.86 17.47
N HIS A 138 13.74 21.69 16.36
CA HIS A 138 15.03 22.35 16.13
C HIS A 138 14.92 23.75 15.48
N LEU A 139 13.70 24.22 15.21
CA LEU A 139 13.43 25.54 14.62
C LEU A 139 12.80 26.52 15.64
N GLU A 140 12.68 26.12 16.90
CA GLU A 140 12.35 26.96 18.06
C GLU A 140 13.62 27.29 18.86
#